data_AF-A0A944JGD8-F1
#
_entry.id   AF-A0A944JGD8-F1
#
_cell.length_a   1.000
_cell.length_b   1.000
_cell.length_c   1.000
_cell.angle_alpha   90.00
_cell.angle_beta   90.00
_cell.angle_gamma   90.00
#
_symmetry.space_group_name_H-M   'P 1'
#
loop_
_entity.id
_entity.type
_entity.pdbx_description
1 polymer ?
#
loop_
_entity_poly.entity_id
_entity_poly.type
_entity_poly.pdbx_seq_one_letter_code
_entity_poly.pdbx_strand_id
1 'polypeptide(L)'
;MTGRVNCHVYVTSKDGTKQAWLAPGDALPGWATIDSNLLEGESTETEPPAPQGGEPPRSGKGSGLAAWQEYAASLGVAYDAEMSRDDVITAVDAAASTSEG
;
A
#
# COMPACT_ATOMS: atom_id res chain seq x y z
N MET A 1 21.58 -10.80 -8.94
CA MET A 1 21.74 -11.43 -10.27
C MET A 1 20.79 -10.73 -11.23
N THR A 2 21.28 -10.18 -12.34
CA THR A 2 20.43 -9.45 -13.29
C THR A 2 19.81 -10.43 -14.29
N GLY A 3 18.49 -10.61 -14.23
CA GLY A 3 17.75 -11.43 -15.19
C GLY A 3 17.76 -10.82 -16.59
N ARG A 4 17.80 -11.67 -17.62
CA ARG A 4 17.70 -11.28 -19.03
C ARG A 4 16.41 -11.81 -19.63
N VAL A 5 15.83 -11.06 -20.55
CA VAL A 5 14.61 -11.47 -21.24
C VAL A 5 14.97 -12.39 -22.42
N ASN A 6 14.27 -13.50 -22.62
CA ASN A 6 14.50 -14.41 -23.76
C ASN A 6 13.43 -14.29 -24.86
N CYS A 7 12.45 -13.41 -24.68
CA CYS A 7 11.35 -13.15 -25.60
C CYS A 7 11.05 -11.64 -25.61
N HIS A 8 10.22 -11.18 -26.55
CA HIS A 8 9.72 -9.81 -26.50
C HIS A 8 8.68 -9.70 -25.39
N VAL A 9 8.91 -8.78 -24.45
CA VAL A 9 8.02 -8.56 -23.31
C VAL A 9 7.68 -7.09 -23.18
N TYR A 10 6.39 -6.83 -22.99
CA TYR A 10 5.91 -5.52 -22.59
C TYR A 10 5.65 -5.53 -21.09
N VAL A 11 6.31 -4.63 -20.35
CA VAL A 11 6.18 -4.53 -18.90
C VAL A 11 5.60 -3.18 -18.54
N THR A 12 4.60 -3.19 -17.66
CA THR A 12 4.00 -1.98 -17.09
C THR A 12 4.03 -2.05 -15.56
N SER A 13 4.35 -0.94 -14.91
CA SER A 13 4.15 -0.79 -13.47
C SER A 13 2.66 -0.88 -13.12
N LYS A 14 2.36 -1.26 -11.88
CA LYS A 14 0.99 -1.36 -11.34
C LYS A 14 0.22 -0.04 -11.48
N ASP A 15 0.91 1.09 -11.34
CA ASP A 15 0.31 2.43 -11.47
C ASP A 15 0.23 2.92 -12.92
N GLY A 16 0.68 2.11 -13.89
CA GLY A 16 0.72 2.46 -15.33
C GLY A 16 1.73 3.55 -15.71
N THR A 17 2.45 4.13 -14.75
CA THR A 17 3.37 5.26 -14.95
C THR A 17 4.69 4.87 -15.60
N LYS A 18 5.09 3.62 -15.51
CA LYS A 18 6.32 3.10 -16.14
C LYS A 18 5.94 1.98 -17.08
N GLN A 19 6.45 2.06 -18.30
CA GLN A 19 6.23 1.07 -19.33
C GLN A 19 7.55 0.87 -20.09
N ALA A 20 7.85 -0.39 -20.42
CA ALA A 20 9.02 -0.74 -21.21
C ALA A 20 8.69 -1.86 -22.18
N TRP A 21 9.23 -1.71 -23.39
CA TRP A 21 9.31 -2.78 -24.37
C TRP A 21 10.72 -3.36 -24.31
N LEU A 22 10.83 -4.65 -24.06
CA LEU A 22 12.11 -5.35 -23.91
C LEU A 22 12.25 -6.37 -25.02
N ALA A 23 13.43 -6.38 -25.65
CA ALA A 23 13.79 -7.37 -26.64
C ALA A 23 14.52 -8.56 -25.97
N PRO A 24 14.59 -9.71 -26.67
CA PRO A 24 15.45 -10.81 -26.24
C PRO A 24 16.90 -10.36 -26.04
N GLY A 25 17.47 -10.64 -24.88
CA GLY A 25 18.82 -10.25 -24.47
C GLY A 25 18.89 -9.00 -23.60
N ASP A 26 17.84 -8.17 -23.59
CA ASP A 26 17.78 -6.96 -22.77
C ASP A 26 17.78 -7.29 -21.28
N ALA A 27 18.39 -6.38 -20.53
CA ALA A 27 18.33 -6.41 -19.07
C ALA A 27 16.97 -5.92 -18.60
N LEU A 28 16.41 -6.59 -17.60
CA LEU A 28 15.21 -6.10 -16.93
C LEU A 28 15.53 -4.80 -16.19
N PRO A 29 14.74 -3.72 -16.39
CA PRO A 29 14.92 -2.51 -15.62
C PRO A 29 14.64 -2.79 -14.13
N GLY A 30 15.36 -2.12 -13.23
CA GLY A 30 15.29 -2.40 -11.78
C GLY A 30 13.93 -2.14 -11.12
N TRP A 31 12.98 -1.50 -11.82
CA TRP A 31 11.59 -1.39 -11.37
C TRP A 31 10.70 -2.55 -11.86
N ALA A 32 11.17 -3.30 -12.87
CA ALA A 32 10.52 -4.49 -13.44
C ALA A 32 11.13 -5.79 -12.92
N THR A 33 12.14 -5.71 -12.05
CA THR A 33 12.66 -6.88 -11.33
C THR A 33 11.66 -7.28 -10.27
N ILE A 34 11.12 -8.48 -10.40
CA ILE A 34 10.27 -9.09 -9.40
C ILE A 34 11.18 -9.70 -8.34
N ASP A 35 10.95 -9.38 -7.06
CA ASP A 35 11.63 -10.02 -5.94
C ASP A 35 11.43 -11.54 -6.02
N SER A 36 12.48 -12.31 -5.70
CA SER A 36 12.48 -13.77 -5.88
C SER A 36 11.37 -14.48 -5.09
N ASN A 37 10.75 -13.79 -4.14
CA ASN A 37 9.63 -14.26 -3.32
C ASN A 37 8.26 -14.18 -4.01
N LEU A 38 8.11 -13.60 -5.21
CA LEU A 38 6.79 -13.44 -5.84
C LEU A 38 6.27 -14.69 -6.59
N LEU A 39 7.10 -15.72 -6.76
CA LEU A 39 6.77 -16.97 -7.47
C LEU A 39 6.41 -18.12 -6.54
N GLU A 40 6.74 -18.02 -5.25
CA GLU A 40 6.19 -18.88 -4.21
C GLU A 40 4.91 -18.20 -3.73
N GLY A 41 3.78 -18.89 -3.89
CA GLY A 41 2.45 -18.37 -3.56
C GLY A 41 2.25 -18.16 -2.06
N GLU A 42 2.91 -17.16 -1.49
CA GLU A 42 2.50 -16.52 -0.26
C GLU A 42 1.91 -15.16 -0.64
N SER A 43 0.60 -15.06 -0.50
CA SER A 43 -0.06 -13.77 -0.33
C SER A 43 0.54 -13.12 0.91
N THR A 44 1.62 -12.35 0.76
CA THR A 44 2.03 -11.39 1.79
C THR A 44 1.02 -10.25 1.76
N GLU A 45 -0.05 -10.47 2.52
CA GLU A 45 -0.74 -9.41 3.22
C GLU A 45 0.28 -8.60 4.05
N THR A 46 0.15 -7.27 3.96
CA THR A 46 0.71 -6.25 4.87
C THR A 46 2.09 -5.69 4.54
N GLU A 47 2.09 -4.64 3.71
CA GLU A 47 2.75 -3.39 4.11
C GLU A 47 1.72 -2.25 3.88
N PRO A 48 1.25 -1.56 4.94
CA PRO A 48 0.43 -0.36 4.79
C PRO A 48 1.19 0.65 3.94
N PRO A 49 0.57 1.27 2.92
CA PRO A 49 1.20 2.39 2.24
C PRO A 49 1.54 3.47 3.27
N ALA A 50 2.80 3.90 3.30
CA ALA A 50 3.24 5.06 4.06
C ALA A 50 2.23 6.21 3.88
N PRO A 51 1.86 6.92 4.97
CA PRO A 51 0.68 7.77 5.01
C PRO A 51 0.76 8.83 3.92
N GLN A 52 -0.09 8.69 2.90
CA GLN A 52 -0.41 9.78 2.00
C GLN A 52 -1.26 10.81 2.75
N GLY A 53 -0.64 11.50 3.72
CA GLY A 53 -1.00 12.80 4.31
C GLY A 53 -2.47 13.23 4.40
N GLY A 54 -3.43 12.33 4.56
CA GLY A 54 -4.85 12.68 4.60
C GLY A 54 -5.69 11.59 5.23
N GLU A 55 -6.70 12.02 5.99
CA GLU A 55 -7.71 11.13 6.59
C GLU A 55 -8.28 10.18 5.52
N PRO A 56 -8.41 8.86 5.83
CA PRO A 56 -9.10 7.94 4.96
C PRO A 56 -10.50 8.47 4.64
N PRO A 57 -11.07 8.14 3.46
CA PRO A 57 -12.42 8.59 3.13
C PRO A 57 -13.41 8.10 4.19
N ARG A 58 -14.36 8.96 4.59
CA ARG A 58 -15.42 8.61 5.55
C ARG A 58 -16.56 7.77 4.94
N SER A 59 -16.60 7.57 3.62
CA SER A 59 -17.48 6.60 2.97
C SER A 59 -16.96 6.20 1.59
N GLY A 60 -17.24 4.97 1.16
CA GLY A 60 -16.90 4.46 -0.17
C GLY A 60 -15.76 3.44 -0.21
N LYS A 61 -15.21 3.21 -1.40
CA LYS A 61 -14.13 2.24 -1.64
C LYS A 61 -12.81 2.81 -1.09
N GLY A 62 -12.27 2.21 -0.03
CA GLY A 62 -11.13 2.73 0.73
C GLY A 62 -11.47 3.19 2.16
N SER A 63 -12.75 3.17 2.52
CA SER A 63 -13.28 3.51 3.85
C SER A 63 -13.39 2.29 4.78
N GLY A 64 -12.53 1.29 4.61
CA GLY A 64 -12.60 0.07 5.43
C GLY A 64 -12.11 0.31 6.86
N LEU A 65 -12.56 -0.52 7.81
CA LEU A 65 -12.04 -0.53 9.18
C LEU A 65 -10.50 -0.62 9.19
N ALA A 66 -9.92 -1.49 8.36
CA ALA A 66 -8.47 -1.64 8.23
C ALA A 66 -7.76 -0.31 7.90
N ALA A 67 -8.28 0.46 6.94
CA ALA A 67 -7.69 1.75 6.56
C ALA A 67 -7.74 2.79 7.70
N TRP A 68 -8.79 2.75 8.53
CA TRP A 68 -8.93 3.62 9.70
C TRP A 68 -8.03 3.18 10.85
N GLN A 69 -7.84 1.88 11.05
CA GLN A 69 -6.92 1.31 12.02
C GLN A 69 -5.46 1.65 11.68
N GLU A 70 -5.06 1.52 10.42
CA GLU A 70 -3.74 1.91 9.92
C GLU A 70 -3.47 3.41 10.12
N TYR A 71 -4.49 4.25 9.87
CA TYR A 71 -4.40 5.69 10.09
C TYR A 71 -4.32 6.05 11.58
N ALA A 72 -5.15 5.42 12.43
CA ALA A 72 -5.12 5.59 13.88
C ALA A 72 -3.76 5.18 14.48
N ALA A 73 -3.21 4.03 14.04
CA ALA A 73 -1.89 3.57 14.44
C ALA A 73 -0.79 4.57 14.03
N SER A 74 -0.89 5.16 12.84
CA SER A 74 0.05 6.19 12.38
C SER A 74 0.02 7.48 13.22
N LEU A 75 -1.13 7.79 13.82
CA LEU A 75 -1.32 8.91 14.74
C LEU A 75 -1.00 8.56 16.20
N GLY A 76 -0.71 7.28 16.50
CA GLY A 76 -0.54 6.80 17.87
C GLY A 76 -1.83 6.74 18.68
N VAL A 77 -2.98 6.72 18.02
CA VAL A 77 -4.30 6.61 18.66
C VAL A 77 -4.56 5.14 19.00
N ALA A 78 -4.82 4.87 20.27
CA ALA A 78 -5.21 3.54 20.72
C ALA A 78 -6.63 3.20 20.25
N TYR A 79 -6.79 2.03 19.63
CA TYR A 79 -8.08 1.48 19.24
C TYR A 79 -8.13 -0.01 19.59
N ASP A 80 -9.34 -0.51 19.82
CA ASP A 80 -9.59 -1.94 20.03
C ASP A 80 -9.94 -2.63 18.70
N ALA A 81 -9.66 -3.92 18.57
CA ALA A 81 -10.08 -4.70 17.40
C ALA A 81 -11.60 -4.96 17.37
N GLU A 82 -12.26 -4.84 18.51
CA GLU A 82 -13.72 -4.93 18.67
C GLU A 82 -14.43 -3.62 18.31
N MET A 83 -13.69 -2.51 18.19
CA MET A 83 -14.24 -1.21 17.81
C MET A 83 -14.74 -1.23 16.38
N SER A 84 -15.93 -0.66 16.18
CA SER A 84 -16.43 -0.45 14.82
C SER A 84 -15.62 0.63 14.14
N ARG A 85 -15.72 0.66 12.81
CA ARG A 85 -15.04 1.68 12.00
C ARG A 85 -15.35 3.10 12.48
N ASP A 86 -16.60 3.38 12.81
CA ASP A 86 -17.05 4.68 13.34
C ASP A 86 -16.46 5.00 14.73
N ASP A 87 -16.23 3.98 15.58
CA ASP A 87 -15.56 4.16 16.87
C ASP A 87 -14.09 4.56 16.68
N VAL A 88 -13.38 3.91 15.75
CA VAL A 88 -11.99 4.24 15.40
C VAL A 88 -11.89 5.67 14.84
N ILE A 89 -12.82 6.08 13.97
CA ILE A 89 -12.91 7.46 13.45
C ILE A 89 -13.08 8.44 14.60
N THR A 90 -13.97 8.14 15.55
CA THR A 90 -14.25 9.02 16.69
C THR A 90 -13.02 9.17 17.60
N ALA A 91 -12.28 8.09 17.85
CA ALA A 91 -11.04 8.13 18.63
C ALA A 91 -9.96 9.00 17.96
N VAL A 92 -9.83 8.88 16.63
CA VAL A 92 -8.91 9.69 15.82
C VAL A 92 -9.28 11.19 15.84
N ASP A 93 -10.57 11.51 15.70
CA ASP A 93 -11.09 12.88 15.71
C ASP A 93 -10.88 13.55 17.09
N ALA A 94 -11.08 12.78 18.17
CA ALA A 94 -10.81 13.24 19.55
C ALA A 94 -9.31 13.50 19.80
N ALA A 95 -8.43 12.66 19.26
CA ALA A 95 -6.98 12.84 19.36
C ALA A 95 -6.50 14.06 18.54
N ALA A 96 -7.05 14.25 17.34
CA ALA A 96 -6.74 15.41 16.50
C ALA A 96 -7.15 16.74 17.16
N SER A 97 -8.31 16.75 17.84
CA SER A 97 -8.80 17.92 18.58
C SER A 97 -7.98 18.24 19.84
N THR A 98 -7.17 17.31 20.35
CA THR A 98 -6.36 17.47 21.57
C THR A 98 -4.97 18.05 21.27
N SER A 99 -4.50 18.05 20.01
CA SER A 99 -3.17 18.55 19.64
C SER A 99 -3.10 20.07 19.37
N GLU A 100 -4.22 20.78 19.46
CA GLU A 100 -4.31 22.24 19.38
C GLU A 100 -4.63 22.81 20.78
N GLY A 101 -3.60 23.05 21.60
CA GLY A 101 -3.71 23.62 22.94
C GLY A 101 -2.39 24.18 23.46
#